data_AF-A0A9Q8LBQ7-F1
#
_entry.id   AF-A0A9Q8LBQ7-F1
#
_cell.length_a   1.000
_cell.length_b   1.000
_cell.length_c   1.000
_cell.angle_alpha   90.00
_cell.angle_beta   90.00
_cell.angle_gamma   90.00
#
_symmetry.space_group_name_H-M   'P 1'
#
loop_
_entity.id
_entity.type
_entity.pdbx_description
1 polymer ?
#
loop_
_entity_poly.entity_id
_entity_poly.type
_entity_poly.pdbx_seq_one_letter_code
_entity_poly.pdbx_strand_id
1 'polypeptide(L)'
;MMQGRSFSQLHPQHCYLEQHSRSKDKIILASENSHPVQPNSHTSSNQPISNMGSRIPPRPREDLSPEEQNTYDEFTQTAEQGFGKNKEKFTYKDERGAFVGPYALFTAAPKVGRLAMELVYSIGELPLPADVKETAILTCGGHFQAGYELYAHEAVATKSGVLSQQQVDAIKKDLKPGQLNENCSLAYDVAKRLCSRPGPLPQEMWDSSVKAFGREGTIALVHYIGFYAYLCIALNAVDVPVPE
;
A
#
# COMPACT_ATOMS: atom_id res chain seq x y z
N MET A 1 6.36 -13.78 -62.88
CA MET A 1 5.07 -13.12 -63.15
C MET A 1 4.14 -13.51 -62.01
N MET A 2 3.80 -12.67 -61.03
CA MET A 2 3.03 -11.41 -61.06
C MET A 2 1.55 -11.60 -61.44
N GLN A 3 0.68 -11.59 -60.42
CA GLN A 3 -0.66 -10.98 -60.28
C GLN A 3 -1.36 -11.68 -59.09
N GLY A 4 -1.98 -11.01 -58.11
CA GLY A 4 -2.32 -9.60 -57.96
C GLY A 4 -3.83 -9.44 -57.76
N ARG A 5 -4.29 -9.22 -56.53
CA ARG A 5 -5.69 -8.83 -56.23
C ARG A 5 -5.72 -7.66 -55.26
N SER A 6 -6.43 -6.62 -55.69
CA SER A 6 -6.73 -5.40 -54.94
C SER A 6 -8.03 -5.55 -54.17
N PHE A 7 -8.15 -4.87 -53.03
CA PHE A 7 -9.43 -4.56 -52.40
C PHE A 7 -9.54 -3.04 -52.23
N SER A 8 -10.52 -2.45 -52.91
CA SER A 8 -10.89 -1.04 -52.76
C SER A 8 -11.97 -0.87 -51.71
N GLN A 9 -11.89 0.21 -50.93
CA GLN A 9 -12.93 0.67 -50.01
C GLN A 9 -14.21 1.06 -50.76
N LEU A 10 -15.37 1.04 -50.07
CA LEU A 10 -16.29 2.18 -49.96
C LEU A 10 -17.50 1.86 -49.04
N HIS A 11 -17.85 2.84 -48.22
CA HIS A 11 -19.15 3.04 -47.52
C HIS A 11 -19.83 4.26 -48.25
N PRO A 12 -21.07 4.75 -47.95
CA PRO A 12 -21.76 4.72 -46.64
C PRO A 12 -23.33 4.75 -46.66
N GLN A 13 -23.96 4.95 -45.47
CA GLN A 13 -25.32 5.53 -45.19
C GLN A 13 -26.58 4.80 -45.71
N HIS A 14 -27.80 4.91 -45.13
CA HIS A 14 -28.34 5.30 -43.81
C HIS A 14 -29.81 4.80 -43.74
N CYS A 15 -30.31 4.35 -42.59
CA CYS A 15 -31.67 4.69 -42.13
C CYS A 15 -31.84 4.44 -40.62
N TYR A 16 -32.72 5.22 -39.97
CA TYR A 16 -32.89 5.36 -38.52
C TYR A 16 -34.33 5.00 -38.10
N LEU A 17 -34.53 4.71 -36.81
CA LEU A 17 -35.73 4.82 -35.94
C LEU A 17 -35.52 3.83 -34.77
N GLU A 18 -35.05 4.20 -33.57
CA GLU A 18 -35.65 5.09 -32.54
C GLU A 18 -37.06 4.58 -32.12
N GLN A 19 -37.45 4.38 -30.86
CA GLN A 19 -37.21 5.08 -29.58
C GLN A 19 -37.36 4.09 -28.37
N HIS A 20 -37.11 4.36 -27.06
CA HIS A 20 -36.60 5.50 -26.28
C HIS A 20 -36.17 5.06 -24.83
N SER A 21 -35.44 5.95 -24.12
CA SER A 21 -35.54 6.27 -22.65
C SER A 21 -35.26 5.21 -21.55
N ARG A 22 -34.58 5.49 -20.43
CA ARG A 22 -33.68 6.57 -19.88
C ARG A 22 -32.92 5.86 -18.72
N SER A 23 -31.64 6.06 -18.46
CA SER A 23 -31.07 7.27 -17.86
C SER A 23 -29.54 7.28 -18.01
N LYS A 24 -28.97 8.43 -18.35
CA LYS A 24 -27.53 8.73 -18.32
C LYS A 24 -27.38 10.17 -17.86
N ASP A 25 -26.87 10.38 -16.66
CA ASP A 25 -26.40 11.69 -16.23
C ASP A 25 -24.94 11.64 -15.78
N LYS A 26 -24.11 12.16 -16.69
CA LYS A 26 -23.13 13.23 -16.45
C LYS A 26 -22.08 13.01 -15.34
N ILE A 27 -20.95 12.44 -15.78
CA ILE A 27 -19.64 12.82 -15.23
C ILE A 27 -19.37 14.27 -15.67
N ILE A 28 -19.47 15.21 -14.75
CA ILE A 28 -19.02 16.59 -14.96
C ILE A 28 -17.60 16.70 -14.42
N LEU A 29 -16.64 16.90 -15.31
CA LEU A 29 -15.33 17.42 -14.94
C LEU A 29 -15.54 18.85 -14.44
N ALA A 30 -15.22 19.13 -13.18
CA ALA A 30 -15.35 20.45 -12.60
C ALA A 30 -14.36 21.42 -13.30
N SER A 31 -14.91 22.37 -14.05
CA SER A 31 -14.17 23.49 -14.63
C SER A 31 -13.65 24.42 -13.54
N GLU A 32 -12.52 25.07 -13.81
CA GLU A 32 -11.89 26.06 -12.95
C GLU A 32 -12.85 27.22 -12.61
N ASN A 33 -13.24 27.35 -11.34
CA ASN A 33 -13.87 28.57 -10.82
C ASN A 33 -12.79 29.43 -10.16
N SER A 34 -12.34 30.45 -10.87
CA SER A 34 -11.41 31.47 -10.37
C SER A 34 -12.13 32.44 -9.43
N HIS A 35 -11.98 32.22 -8.12
CA HIS A 35 -12.33 33.22 -7.10
C HIS A 35 -11.11 34.10 -6.78
N PRO A 36 -11.29 35.42 -6.56
CA PRO A 36 -10.17 36.32 -6.26
C PRO A 36 -9.59 35.99 -4.87
N VAL A 37 -8.31 35.64 -4.85
CA VAL A 37 -7.56 35.37 -3.62
C VAL A 37 -7.40 36.67 -2.83
N GLN A 38 -8.03 36.74 -1.65
CA GLN A 38 -7.75 37.77 -0.65
C GLN A 38 -6.31 37.61 -0.14
N PRO A 39 -5.51 38.69 -0.05
CA PRO A 39 -4.13 38.58 0.42
C PRO A 39 -4.09 38.36 1.94
N ASN A 40 -3.91 37.11 2.37
CA ASN A 40 -3.62 36.81 3.77
C ASN A 40 -2.27 37.43 4.16
N SER A 41 -2.31 38.38 5.08
CA SER A 41 -1.12 38.98 5.71
C SER A 41 -0.47 38.00 6.69
N HIS A 42 0.21 36.97 6.16
CA HIS A 42 1.08 36.13 6.98
C HIS A 42 2.43 36.81 7.15
N THR A 43 2.66 37.35 8.35
CA THR A 43 3.99 37.72 8.84
C THR A 43 4.92 36.52 8.71
N SER A 44 5.96 36.65 7.88
CA SER A 44 6.99 35.62 7.75
C SER A 44 7.81 35.54 9.04
N SER A 45 7.40 34.67 9.96
CA SER A 45 8.27 34.20 11.03
C SER A 45 9.22 33.17 10.43
N ASN A 46 10.43 33.62 10.09
CA ASN A 46 11.51 32.78 9.59
C ASN A 46 12.04 31.88 10.72
N GLN A 47 11.27 30.85 11.09
CA GLN A 47 11.66 29.82 12.04
C GLN A 47 12.53 28.78 11.33
N PRO A 48 13.63 28.31 11.95
CA PRO A 48 14.49 27.30 11.33
C PRO A 48 13.72 25.99 11.12
N ILE A 49 14.02 25.31 10.00
CA ILE A 49 13.45 23.99 9.71
C ILE A 49 14.15 22.95 10.61
N SER A 50 13.69 22.86 11.86
CA SER A 50 14.13 21.87 12.84
C SER A 50 12.95 21.35 13.64
N ASN A 51 12.22 20.40 13.06
CA ASN A 51 11.34 19.52 13.82
C ASN A 51 11.39 18.12 13.19
N MET A 52 12.03 17.16 13.87
CA MET A 52 12.23 15.80 13.37
C MET A 52 10.97 14.95 13.57
N GLY A 53 9.95 15.21 12.76
CA GLY A 53 8.67 14.51 12.84
C GLY A 53 7.98 14.39 11.48
N SER A 54 7.10 13.38 11.39
CA SER A 54 6.27 13.11 10.22
C SER A 54 5.54 14.37 9.72
N ARG A 55 5.46 14.52 8.40
CA ARG A 55 4.65 15.55 7.70
C ARG A 55 3.16 15.43 8.02
N ILE A 56 2.71 14.26 8.50
CA ILE A 56 1.44 14.05 9.20
C ILE A 56 1.79 13.71 10.66
N PRO A 57 1.88 14.72 11.56
CA PRO A 57 2.32 14.49 12.93
C PRO A 57 1.29 13.69 13.75
N PRO A 58 1.72 12.81 14.67
CA PRO A 58 0.82 12.10 15.57
C PRO A 58 -0.05 13.04 16.41
N ARG A 59 -1.37 12.91 16.29
CA ARG A 59 -2.38 13.60 17.11
C ARG A 59 -3.07 12.62 18.07
N PRO A 60 -3.18 12.94 19.37
CA PRO A 60 -3.98 12.15 20.31
C PRO A 60 -5.47 12.30 19.99
N ARG A 61 -6.32 11.41 20.54
CA ARG A 61 -7.74 11.29 20.14
C ARG A 61 -8.52 12.59 20.33
N GLU A 62 -8.23 13.33 21.38
CA GLU A 62 -8.83 14.61 21.73
C GLU A 62 -8.56 15.74 20.71
N ASP A 63 -7.45 15.66 19.97
CA ASP A 63 -7.05 16.62 18.93
C ASP A 63 -7.57 16.22 17.52
N LEU A 64 -8.38 15.16 17.43
CA LEU A 64 -9.00 14.68 16.20
C LEU A 64 -10.41 15.25 16.03
N SER A 65 -10.81 15.50 14.78
CA SER A 65 -12.20 15.82 14.45
C SER A 65 -13.13 14.61 14.68
N PRO A 66 -14.47 14.78 14.77
CA PRO A 66 -15.38 13.67 15.08
C PRO A 66 -15.30 12.47 14.13
N GLU A 67 -15.06 12.67 12.83
CA GLU A 67 -14.88 11.55 11.89
C GLU A 67 -13.54 10.82 12.10
N GLU A 68 -12.48 11.58 12.37
CA GLU A 68 -11.16 11.04 12.69
C GLU A 68 -11.17 10.28 14.03
N GLN A 69 -11.93 10.74 15.04
CA GLN A 69 -12.12 10.05 16.31
C GLN A 69 -12.78 8.67 16.14
N ASN A 70 -13.86 8.57 15.36
CA ASN A 70 -14.51 7.29 15.08
C ASN A 70 -13.52 6.32 14.39
N THR A 71 -12.76 6.83 13.42
CA THR A 71 -11.74 6.06 12.69
C THR A 71 -10.61 5.60 13.63
N TYR A 72 -10.18 6.46 14.55
CA TYR A 72 -9.19 6.15 15.56
C TYR A 72 -9.69 5.04 16.51
N ASP A 73 -10.96 5.08 16.92
CA ASP A 73 -11.55 4.07 17.82
C ASP A 73 -11.72 2.71 17.14
N GLU A 74 -12.11 2.70 15.86
CA GLU A 74 -12.11 1.51 15.00
C GLU A 74 -10.69 0.93 14.89
N PHE A 75 -9.72 1.72 14.42
CA PHE A 75 -8.33 1.29 14.24
C PHE A 75 -7.65 0.86 15.53
N THR A 76 -8.10 1.35 16.69
CA THR A 76 -7.58 0.92 17.99
C THR A 76 -7.93 -0.54 18.25
N GLN A 77 -9.19 -0.93 18.05
CA GLN A 77 -9.64 -2.31 18.20
C GLN A 77 -8.92 -3.23 17.20
N THR A 78 -8.82 -2.77 15.95
CA THR A 78 -8.11 -3.41 14.84
C THR A 78 -6.63 -3.69 15.17
N ALA A 79 -5.89 -2.67 15.62
CA ALA A 79 -4.48 -2.79 15.97
C ALA A 79 -4.25 -3.68 17.21
N GLU A 80 -5.10 -3.58 18.24
CA GLU A 80 -5.02 -4.45 19.42
C GLU A 80 -5.26 -5.93 19.09
N GLN A 81 -6.20 -6.22 18.17
CA GLN A 81 -6.47 -7.59 17.71
C GLN A 81 -5.31 -8.17 16.87
N GLY A 82 -4.74 -7.39 15.95
CA GLY A 82 -3.65 -7.85 15.07
C GLY A 82 -2.27 -7.88 15.72
N PHE A 83 -1.95 -6.88 16.55
CA PHE A 83 -0.61 -6.61 17.05
C PHE A 83 -0.46 -6.70 18.57
N GLY A 84 -1.51 -7.15 19.26
CA GLY A 84 -1.56 -7.26 20.71
C GLY A 84 -1.85 -5.92 21.38
N LYS A 85 -2.40 -5.99 22.60
CA LYS A 85 -2.66 -4.81 23.42
C LYS A 85 -1.35 -4.15 23.85
N ASN A 86 -1.38 -2.85 24.13
CA ASN A 86 -0.24 -2.10 24.64
C ASN A 86 1.04 -2.26 23.80
N LYS A 87 0.91 -2.33 22.46
CA LYS A 87 2.06 -2.32 21.52
C LYS A 87 2.96 -3.58 21.59
N GLU A 88 2.42 -4.71 22.02
CA GLU A 88 3.15 -5.98 22.27
C GLU A 88 4.06 -6.43 21.11
N LYS A 89 3.56 -6.40 19.86
CA LYS A 89 4.39 -6.71 18.68
C LYS A 89 5.29 -5.54 18.29
N PHE A 90 4.75 -4.33 18.15
CA PHE A 90 5.52 -3.11 17.85
C PHE A 90 4.74 -1.84 18.24
N THR A 91 5.45 -0.71 18.31
CA THR A 91 4.92 0.61 18.67
C THR A 91 4.05 1.21 17.57
N TYR A 92 2.73 1.00 17.65
CA TYR A 92 1.73 1.63 16.77
C TYR A 92 1.08 2.91 17.36
N LYS A 93 1.32 3.23 18.63
CA LYS A 93 0.92 4.51 19.26
C LYS A 93 2.08 5.11 20.07
N ASP A 94 2.11 6.43 20.23
CA ASP A 94 3.06 7.12 21.12
C ASP A 94 2.63 7.05 22.61
N GLU A 95 3.33 7.76 23.49
CA GLU A 95 3.01 7.82 24.94
C GLU A 95 1.70 8.58 25.25
N ARG A 96 1.29 9.50 24.36
CA ARG A 96 0.05 10.28 24.44
C ARG A 96 -1.15 9.50 23.86
N GLY A 97 -0.93 8.28 23.39
CA GLY A 97 -1.93 7.46 22.70
C GLY A 97 -2.18 7.84 21.24
N ALA A 98 -1.46 8.84 20.69
CA ALA A 98 -1.58 9.19 19.28
C ALA A 98 -1.08 8.05 18.39
N PHE A 99 -1.77 7.75 17.29
CA PHE A 99 -1.24 6.78 16.32
C PHE A 99 0.07 7.28 15.70
N VAL A 100 0.99 6.34 15.52
CA VAL A 100 2.19 6.50 14.66
C VAL A 100 2.06 5.59 13.45
N GLY A 101 3.03 5.62 12.53
CA GLY A 101 3.02 4.69 11.40
C GLY A 101 1.89 4.94 10.41
N PRO A 102 1.41 3.89 9.72
CA PRO A 102 0.36 4.03 8.71
C PRO A 102 -0.99 4.44 9.31
N TYR A 103 -1.27 4.09 10.57
CA TYR A 103 -2.51 4.47 11.24
C TYR A 103 -2.65 5.99 11.42
N ALA A 104 -1.55 6.73 11.62
CA ALA A 104 -1.58 8.20 11.67
C ALA A 104 -2.07 8.79 10.34
N LEU A 105 -1.50 8.30 9.23
CA LEU A 105 -1.85 8.70 7.87
C LEU A 105 -3.30 8.32 7.51
N PHE A 106 -3.70 7.09 7.81
CA PHE A 106 -5.05 6.59 7.53
C PHE A 106 -6.11 7.32 8.36
N THR A 107 -5.80 7.69 9.61
CA THR A 107 -6.69 8.51 10.44
C THR A 107 -6.85 9.92 9.88
N ALA A 108 -5.78 10.53 9.33
CA ALA A 108 -5.85 11.84 8.69
C ALA A 108 -6.60 11.85 7.34
N ALA A 109 -6.95 10.69 6.78
CA ALA A 109 -7.78 10.55 5.59
C ALA A 109 -8.88 9.47 5.80
N PRO A 110 -9.83 9.68 6.75
CA PRO A 110 -10.71 8.64 7.30
C PRO A 110 -11.31 7.64 6.30
N LYS A 111 -11.94 8.15 5.23
CA LYS A 111 -12.57 7.31 4.21
C LYS A 111 -11.58 6.43 3.45
N VAL A 112 -10.40 6.96 3.11
CA VAL A 112 -9.36 6.21 2.40
C VAL A 112 -8.69 5.22 3.35
N GLY A 113 -8.45 5.64 4.60
CA GLY A 113 -7.89 4.78 5.64
C GLY A 113 -8.76 3.54 5.91
N ARG A 114 -10.07 3.71 6.10
CA ARG A 114 -10.99 2.58 6.32
C ARG A 114 -10.98 1.59 5.15
N LEU A 115 -11.01 2.07 3.90
CA LEU A 115 -10.92 1.22 2.71
C LEU A 115 -9.56 0.53 2.55
N ALA A 116 -8.46 1.19 2.94
CA ALA A 116 -7.13 0.58 2.94
C ALA A 116 -7.02 -0.54 3.99
N MET A 117 -7.61 -0.33 5.18
CA MET A 117 -7.70 -1.38 6.20
C MET A 117 -8.59 -2.54 5.76
N GLU A 118 -9.80 -2.28 5.26
CA GLU A 118 -10.71 -3.31 4.72
C GLU A 118 -10.01 -4.16 3.65
N LEU A 119 -9.30 -3.52 2.70
CA LEU A 119 -8.52 -4.20 1.69
C LEU A 119 -7.45 -5.13 2.28
N VAL A 120 -6.60 -4.67 3.21
CA VAL A 120 -5.56 -5.53 3.79
C VAL A 120 -6.13 -6.68 4.65
N TYR A 121 -7.30 -6.49 5.27
CA TYR A 121 -8.03 -7.58 5.93
C TYR A 121 -8.52 -8.64 4.94
N SER A 122 -9.21 -8.26 3.86
CA SER A 122 -9.65 -9.21 2.84
C SER A 122 -8.50 -9.93 2.14
N ILE A 123 -7.33 -9.28 2.00
CA ILE A 123 -6.11 -9.93 1.52
C ILE A 123 -5.58 -10.95 2.56
N GLY A 124 -5.71 -10.63 3.85
CA GLY A 124 -5.31 -11.50 4.97
C GLY A 124 -6.06 -12.83 5.04
N GLU A 125 -7.33 -12.84 4.63
CA GLU A 125 -8.19 -14.03 4.56
C GLU A 125 -7.78 -15.02 3.46
N LEU A 126 -7.00 -14.59 2.46
CA LEU A 126 -6.56 -15.44 1.37
C LEU A 126 -5.46 -16.43 1.81
N PRO A 127 -5.42 -17.65 1.22
CA PRO A 127 -4.51 -18.72 1.64
C PRO A 127 -3.07 -18.47 1.13
N LEU A 128 -2.27 -17.77 1.95
CA LEU A 128 -0.83 -17.62 1.74
C LEU A 128 -0.07 -17.91 3.05
N PRO A 129 1.01 -18.70 3.06
CA PRO A 129 1.81 -18.97 4.26
C PRO A 129 2.37 -17.70 4.91
N ALA A 130 2.54 -17.70 6.24
CA ALA A 130 2.94 -16.51 6.98
C ALA A 130 4.39 -16.06 6.69
N ASP A 131 5.31 -17.01 6.52
CA ASP A 131 6.69 -16.76 6.07
C ASP A 131 6.74 -16.13 4.68
N VAL A 132 5.88 -16.60 3.77
CA VAL A 132 5.71 -16.07 2.41
C VAL A 132 5.12 -14.65 2.42
N LYS A 133 4.09 -14.41 3.26
CA LYS A 133 3.49 -13.09 3.49
C LYS A 133 4.56 -12.08 3.96
N GLU A 134 5.24 -12.37 5.07
CA GLU A 134 6.25 -11.48 5.64
C GLU A 134 7.45 -11.27 4.72
N THR A 135 7.89 -12.31 3.98
CA THR A 135 8.97 -12.16 2.99
C THR A 135 8.59 -11.15 1.89
N ALA A 136 7.36 -11.22 1.36
CA ALA A 136 6.90 -10.29 0.34
C ALA A 136 6.80 -8.84 0.87
N ILE A 137 6.28 -8.67 2.09
CA ILE A 137 6.15 -7.36 2.77
C ILE A 137 7.53 -6.74 3.01
N LEU A 138 8.43 -7.47 3.66
CA LEU A 138 9.79 -7.01 3.93
C LEU A 138 10.56 -6.71 2.64
N THR A 139 10.33 -7.46 1.54
CA THR A 139 10.96 -7.17 0.24
C THR A 139 10.46 -5.85 -0.36
N CYS A 140 9.19 -5.49 -0.14
CA CYS A 140 8.68 -4.16 -0.50
C CYS A 140 9.34 -3.08 0.36
N GLY A 141 9.34 -3.25 1.69
CA GLY A 141 9.98 -2.32 2.64
C GLY A 141 11.47 -2.11 2.34
N GLY A 142 12.20 -3.18 2.01
CA GLY A 142 13.61 -3.16 1.64
C GLY A 142 13.84 -2.46 0.31
N HIS A 143 13.01 -2.71 -0.70
CA HIS A 143 13.15 -2.04 -2.00
C HIS A 143 12.90 -0.53 -1.92
N PHE A 144 11.85 -0.12 -1.20
CA PHE A 144 11.49 1.29 -1.04
C PHE A 144 12.22 1.99 0.12
N GLN A 145 13.02 1.27 0.91
CA GLN A 145 13.69 1.76 2.13
C GLN A 145 12.71 2.42 3.13
N ALA A 146 11.53 1.81 3.31
CA ALA A 146 10.50 2.33 4.19
C ALA A 146 10.79 1.99 5.67
N GLY A 147 11.34 2.96 6.41
CA GLY A 147 11.88 2.74 7.76
C GLY A 147 10.87 2.16 8.75
N TYR A 148 9.70 2.80 8.91
CA TYR A 148 8.65 2.31 9.82
C TYR A 148 8.12 0.92 9.42
N GLU A 149 7.97 0.69 8.11
CA GLU A 149 7.49 -0.59 7.54
C GLU A 149 8.43 -1.73 7.91
N LEU A 150 9.74 -1.52 7.67
CA LEU A 150 10.79 -2.46 8.01
C LEU A 150 10.85 -2.73 9.51
N TYR A 151 10.74 -1.71 10.35
CA TYR A 151 10.67 -1.84 11.82
C TYR A 151 9.49 -2.73 12.27
N ALA A 152 8.29 -2.44 11.76
CA ALA A 152 7.08 -3.15 12.19
C ALA A 152 7.11 -4.62 11.75
N HIS A 153 7.46 -4.88 10.49
CA HIS A 153 7.45 -6.24 9.94
C HIS A 153 8.69 -7.08 10.31
N GLU A 154 9.82 -6.45 10.66
CA GLU A 154 10.91 -7.13 11.36
C GLU A 154 10.43 -7.70 12.70
N ALA A 155 9.72 -6.88 13.50
CA ALA A 155 9.18 -7.32 14.77
C ALA A 155 8.11 -8.42 14.61
N VAL A 156 7.24 -8.33 13.59
CA VAL A 156 6.24 -9.38 13.29
C VAL A 156 6.92 -10.68 12.87
N ALA A 157 7.83 -10.65 11.89
CA ALA A 157 8.44 -11.84 11.31
C ALA A 157 9.37 -12.58 12.30
N THR A 158 10.12 -11.84 13.11
CA THR A 158 11.06 -12.42 14.09
C THR A 158 10.35 -12.94 15.34
N LYS A 159 9.39 -12.19 15.92
CA LYS A 159 8.64 -12.64 17.11
C LYS A 159 7.73 -13.84 16.83
N SER A 160 7.25 -13.99 15.59
CA SER A 160 6.49 -15.17 15.17
C SER A 160 7.36 -16.35 14.73
N GLY A 161 8.68 -16.17 14.61
CA GLY A 161 9.63 -17.21 14.21
C GLY A 161 9.54 -17.64 12.74
N VAL A 162 8.81 -16.91 11.89
CA VAL A 162 8.64 -17.25 10.47
C VAL A 162 9.85 -16.87 9.61
N LEU A 163 10.66 -15.90 10.07
CA LEU A 163 11.97 -15.56 9.51
C LEU A 163 13.01 -15.36 10.63
N SER A 164 14.25 -15.70 10.35
CA SER A 164 15.39 -15.40 11.23
C SER A 164 15.85 -13.95 11.08
N GLN A 165 16.45 -13.39 12.12
CA GLN A 165 17.03 -12.04 12.07
C GLN A 165 17.99 -11.87 10.88
N GLN A 166 18.80 -12.88 10.57
CA GLN A 166 19.74 -12.86 9.45
C GLN A 166 19.03 -12.77 8.08
N GLN A 167 17.87 -13.43 7.93
CA GLN A 167 17.05 -13.30 6.71
C GLN A 167 16.46 -11.89 6.61
N VAL A 168 15.89 -11.37 7.70
CA VAL A 168 15.30 -10.02 7.74
C VAL A 168 16.35 -8.94 7.48
N ASP A 169 17.53 -9.02 8.09
CA ASP A 169 18.64 -8.07 7.92
C ASP A 169 19.18 -8.00 6.48
N ALA A 170 19.11 -9.11 5.74
CA ALA A 170 19.47 -9.14 4.32
C ALA A 170 18.37 -8.52 3.46
N ILE A 171 17.10 -8.85 3.70
CA ILE A 171 15.96 -8.28 2.95
C ILE A 171 15.86 -6.75 3.17
N LYS A 172 16.08 -6.27 4.42
CA LYS A 172 16.15 -4.83 4.76
C LYS A 172 17.20 -4.06 3.94
N LYS A 173 18.28 -4.75 3.51
CA LYS A 173 19.37 -4.20 2.67
C LYS A 173 19.10 -4.40 1.16
N ASP A 174 17.88 -4.78 0.79
CA ASP A 174 17.47 -5.09 -0.59
C ASP A 174 18.25 -6.27 -1.22
N LEU A 175 18.71 -7.20 -0.37
CA LEU A 175 19.49 -8.39 -0.74
C LEU A 175 18.69 -9.67 -0.48
N LYS A 176 18.81 -10.64 -1.40
CA LYS A 176 18.21 -11.97 -1.24
C LYS A 176 18.97 -12.80 -0.19
N PRO A 177 18.35 -13.27 0.89
CA PRO A 177 19.02 -14.17 1.83
C PRO A 177 19.25 -15.55 1.20
N GLY A 178 20.48 -16.07 1.28
CA GLY A 178 20.84 -17.38 0.75
C GLY A 178 20.22 -18.58 1.49
N GLN A 179 19.48 -18.34 2.59
CA GLN A 179 18.86 -19.37 3.44
C GLN A 179 17.33 -19.26 3.48
N LEU A 180 16.68 -18.58 2.52
CA LEU A 180 15.22 -18.67 2.39
C LEU A 180 14.82 -20.08 1.94
N ASN A 181 13.68 -20.59 2.45
CA ASN A 181 13.04 -21.75 1.86
C ASN A 181 12.55 -21.44 0.43
N GLU A 182 12.23 -22.47 -0.38
CA GLU A 182 11.88 -22.30 -1.80
C GLU A 182 10.70 -21.34 -2.02
N ASN A 183 9.69 -21.41 -1.15
CA ASN A 183 8.50 -20.57 -1.23
C ASN A 183 8.80 -19.08 -0.94
N CYS A 184 9.54 -18.80 0.13
CA CYS A 184 10.00 -17.45 0.47
C CYS A 184 10.98 -16.92 -0.58
N SER A 185 11.87 -17.77 -1.10
CA SER A 185 12.82 -17.46 -2.17
C SER A 185 12.09 -17.01 -3.45
N LEU A 186 11.01 -17.69 -3.82
CA LEU A 186 10.14 -17.31 -4.93
C LEU A 186 9.38 -16.00 -4.65
N ALA A 187 8.83 -15.85 -3.45
CA ALA A 187 8.07 -14.65 -3.07
C ALA A 187 8.95 -13.38 -3.05
N TYR A 188 10.20 -13.49 -2.58
CA TYR A 188 11.21 -12.46 -2.72
C TYR A 188 11.42 -12.08 -4.19
N ASP A 189 11.62 -13.07 -5.08
CA ASP A 189 11.87 -12.79 -6.50
C ASP A 189 10.68 -12.13 -7.20
N VAL A 190 9.45 -12.56 -6.89
CA VAL A 190 8.21 -11.97 -7.44
C VAL A 190 8.01 -10.55 -6.93
N ALA A 191 8.14 -10.30 -5.62
CA ALA A 191 8.08 -8.97 -5.02
C ALA A 191 9.16 -8.06 -5.61
N LYS A 192 10.41 -8.53 -5.66
CA LYS A 192 11.54 -7.79 -6.22
C LYS A 192 11.33 -7.46 -7.70
N ARG A 193 10.83 -8.41 -8.50
CA ARG A 193 10.51 -8.19 -9.92
C ARG A 193 9.42 -7.13 -10.10
N LEU A 194 8.33 -7.20 -9.35
CA LEU A 194 7.19 -6.29 -9.49
C LEU A 194 7.52 -4.87 -9.02
N CYS A 195 8.26 -4.72 -7.92
CA CYS A 195 8.59 -3.40 -7.39
C CYS A 195 9.71 -2.70 -8.20
N SER A 196 10.73 -3.43 -8.67
CA SER A 196 11.93 -2.80 -9.26
C SER A 196 11.91 -2.62 -10.78
N ARG A 197 10.92 -3.15 -11.51
CA ARG A 197 10.89 -3.09 -12.98
C ARG A 197 9.46 -2.92 -13.53
N PRO A 198 9.24 -2.06 -14.55
CA PRO A 198 7.93 -1.93 -15.19
C PRO A 198 7.53 -3.19 -15.98
N GLY A 199 6.28 -3.21 -16.44
CA GLY A 199 5.74 -4.29 -17.28
C GLY A 199 5.34 -5.56 -16.53
N PRO A 200 4.84 -6.58 -17.24
CA PRO A 200 4.23 -7.77 -16.64
C PRO A 200 5.22 -8.64 -15.86
N LEU A 201 4.69 -9.39 -14.89
CA LEU A 201 5.38 -10.53 -14.29
C LEU A 201 5.68 -11.56 -15.40
N PRO A 202 6.92 -12.11 -15.49
CA PRO A 202 7.23 -13.19 -16.42
C PRO A 202 6.33 -14.41 -16.19
N GLN A 203 5.87 -15.04 -17.28
CA GLN A 203 4.96 -16.19 -17.21
C GLN A 203 5.51 -17.33 -16.35
N GLU A 204 6.81 -17.61 -16.44
CA GLU A 204 7.51 -18.61 -15.62
C GLU A 204 7.42 -18.35 -14.11
N MET A 205 7.42 -17.08 -13.68
CA MET A 205 7.27 -16.70 -12.27
C MET A 205 5.82 -16.84 -11.81
N TRP A 206 4.86 -16.53 -12.68
CA TRP A 206 3.44 -16.77 -12.44
C TRP A 206 3.14 -18.27 -12.30
N ASP A 207 3.59 -19.08 -13.25
CA ASP A 207 3.36 -20.54 -13.25
C ASP A 207 4.04 -21.20 -12.04
N SER A 208 5.23 -20.76 -11.67
CA SER A 208 5.92 -21.20 -10.44
C SER A 208 5.13 -20.83 -9.18
N SER A 209 4.57 -19.63 -9.13
CA SER A 209 3.74 -19.16 -8.00
C SER A 209 2.44 -19.95 -7.90
N VAL A 210 1.76 -20.20 -9.02
CA VAL A 210 0.52 -21.00 -9.05
C VAL A 210 0.81 -22.45 -8.65
N LYS A 211 1.97 -23.01 -9.01
CA LYS A 211 2.41 -24.33 -8.56
C LYS A 211 2.70 -24.37 -7.05
N ALA A 212 3.30 -23.32 -6.48
CA ALA A 212 3.69 -23.26 -5.06
C ALA A 212 2.52 -22.92 -4.11
N PHE A 213 1.63 -22.01 -4.52
CA PHE A 213 0.62 -21.38 -3.66
C PHE A 213 -0.82 -21.60 -4.12
N GLY A 214 -1.02 -22.29 -5.25
CA GLY A 214 -2.30 -22.30 -5.95
C GLY A 214 -2.63 -20.92 -6.55
N ARG A 215 -3.77 -20.85 -7.24
CA ARG A 215 -4.23 -19.61 -7.89
C ARG A 215 -4.60 -18.52 -6.88
N GLU A 216 -5.26 -18.89 -5.78
CA GLU A 216 -5.69 -17.93 -4.75
C GLU A 216 -4.51 -17.41 -3.92
N GLY A 217 -3.57 -18.26 -3.52
CA GLY A 217 -2.34 -17.81 -2.85
C GLY A 217 -1.46 -16.94 -3.76
N THR A 218 -1.40 -17.22 -5.07
CA THR A 218 -0.71 -16.34 -6.03
C THR A 218 -1.38 -14.97 -6.12
N ILE A 219 -2.72 -14.92 -6.13
CA ILE A 219 -3.49 -13.67 -6.10
C ILE A 219 -3.23 -12.91 -4.79
N ALA A 220 -3.21 -13.61 -3.65
CA ALA A 220 -2.86 -13.03 -2.35
C ALA A 220 -1.47 -12.39 -2.38
N LEU A 221 -0.45 -13.11 -2.89
CA LEU A 221 0.92 -12.62 -3.01
C LEU A 221 0.99 -11.32 -3.83
N VAL A 222 0.31 -11.27 -4.99
CA VAL A 222 0.22 -10.06 -5.82
C VAL A 222 -0.44 -8.90 -5.07
N HIS A 223 -1.51 -9.16 -4.32
CA HIS A 223 -2.19 -8.15 -3.52
C HIS A 223 -1.33 -7.63 -2.35
N TYR A 224 -0.62 -8.51 -1.63
CA TYR A 224 0.34 -8.11 -0.61
C TYR A 224 1.42 -7.19 -1.21
N ILE A 225 2.04 -7.59 -2.32
CA ILE A 225 3.08 -6.78 -2.98
C ILE A 225 2.53 -5.41 -3.40
N GLY A 226 1.35 -5.36 -4.02
CA GLY A 226 0.72 -4.11 -4.44
C GLY A 226 0.35 -3.18 -3.27
N PHE A 227 -0.25 -3.72 -2.21
CA PHE A 227 -0.65 -2.95 -1.04
C PHE A 227 0.56 -2.42 -0.27
N TYR A 228 1.57 -3.26 -0.04
CA TYR A 228 2.75 -2.85 0.73
C TYR A 228 3.70 -1.97 -0.09
N ALA A 229 3.74 -2.06 -1.42
CA ALA A 229 4.37 -1.05 -2.26
C ALA A 229 3.69 0.33 -2.11
N TYR A 230 2.36 0.38 -2.15
CA TYR A 230 1.59 1.60 -1.85
C TYR A 230 1.91 2.14 -0.44
N LEU A 231 1.94 1.26 0.57
CA LEU A 231 2.18 1.65 1.95
C LEU A 231 3.59 2.21 2.16
N CYS A 232 4.61 1.56 1.59
CA CYS A 232 5.98 2.05 1.61
C CYS A 232 6.11 3.44 1.00
N ILE A 233 5.50 3.66 -0.18
CA ILE A 233 5.49 4.97 -0.85
C ILE A 233 4.81 6.02 0.04
N ALA A 234 3.68 5.67 0.66
CA ALA A 234 2.91 6.57 1.50
C ALA A 234 3.65 6.95 2.80
N LEU A 235 4.28 5.99 3.48
CA LEU A 235 5.10 6.21 4.68
C LEU A 235 6.33 7.09 4.38
N ASN A 236 7.02 6.84 3.27
CA ASN A 236 8.15 7.66 2.83
C ASN A 236 7.71 9.08 2.44
N ALA A 237 6.58 9.22 1.75
CA ALA A 237 6.06 10.53 1.35
C ALA A 237 5.79 11.45 2.55
N VAL A 238 5.38 10.89 3.70
CA VAL A 238 5.13 11.66 4.92
C VAL A 238 6.26 11.61 5.95
N ASP A 239 7.40 10.98 5.65
CA ASP A 239 8.60 10.95 6.52
C ASP A 239 8.33 10.35 7.91
N VAL A 240 7.70 9.18 7.96
CA VAL A 240 7.36 8.55 9.24
C VAL A 240 8.64 8.11 9.98
N PRO A 241 8.91 8.63 11.19
CA PRO A 241 10.04 8.18 11.99
C PRO A 241 9.81 6.77 12.54
N VAL A 242 10.88 6.01 12.70
CA VAL A 242 10.87 4.75 13.46
C VAL A 242 10.80 5.10 14.96
N PRO A 243 9.92 4.46 15.75
CA PRO A 243 9.90 4.61 17.20
C PRO A 243 11.20 4.09 17.85
N GLU A 244 11.65 4.78 18.90
CA GLU A 244 12.75 4.34 19.78
C GLU A 244 12.35 3.15 20.67
#